data_AF-A0AAE1GWI9-F1
#
_entry.id   AF-A0AAE1GWI9-F1
#
_cell.length_a   1.000
_cell.length_b   1.000
_cell.length_c   1.000
_cell.angle_alpha   90.00
_cell.angle_beta   90.00
_cell.angle_gamma   90.00
#
_symmetry.space_group_name_H-M   'P 1'
#
loop_
_entity.id
_entity.type
_entity.pdbx_description
1 polymer ?
#
loop_
_entity_poly.entity_id
_entity_poly.type
_entity_poly.pdbx_seq_one_letter_code
_entity_poly.pdbx_strand_id
1 'polypeptide(L)'
;MPLSAMQKSFGLNELKKGYMPFLANCPDFYNYEGRMLDKDLYCVSGMKSKAADDFHKWYDSQVAKNYVFNFRKELIEYCISDVTILRQACHAFRKLFAGVAGFDPMFQCITLSSACMAAYRRNFLRVNTIGIVPPGGYHGRGKQSHSALRWLDYESHKLGKVIKTIHTDREVSVTGRRVDGYVELSLENGGVEKRIYQFHGCFWHSCPIHFPPTQDDQTNRYEQTQRLTAMFRRNGFIVIEKWECEFKRELNSDPEVKAYFEANPTTRTPPLNLRDGLAGGRTSALRWYHKADVTKGEKING
;
A
#
# COMPACT_ATOMS: atom_id res chain seq x y z
N MET A 1 -4.04 10.70 21.21
CA MET A 1 -3.85 11.79 22.19
C MET A 1 -4.38 11.31 23.53
N PRO A 2 -3.68 11.51 24.66
CA PRO A 2 -4.19 11.17 25.98
C PRO A 2 -5.30 12.15 26.43
N LEU A 3 -6.23 11.70 27.26
CA LEU A 3 -7.39 12.50 27.69
C LEU A 3 -6.98 13.77 28.46
N SER A 4 -5.93 13.68 29.27
CA SER A 4 -5.34 14.82 29.99
C SER A 4 -4.85 15.95 29.07
N ALA A 5 -4.45 15.62 27.84
CA ALA A 5 -4.04 16.62 26.85
C ALA A 5 -5.24 17.20 26.05
N MET A 6 -6.40 16.54 26.05
CA MET A 6 -7.58 17.00 25.31
C MET A 6 -8.12 18.31 25.86
N GLN A 7 -8.13 18.47 27.19
CA GLN A 7 -8.62 19.69 27.84
C GLN A 7 -7.85 20.92 27.33
N LYS A 8 -6.52 20.85 27.37
CA LYS A 8 -5.66 21.93 26.86
C LYS A 8 -5.80 22.13 25.35
N SER A 9 -5.94 21.05 24.58
CA SER A 9 -6.04 21.11 23.12
C SER A 9 -7.31 21.79 22.63
N PHE A 10 -8.43 21.62 23.35
CA PHE A 10 -9.73 22.20 23.03
C PHE A 10 -10.08 23.44 23.86
N GLY A 11 -9.17 23.93 24.71
CA GLY A 11 -9.41 25.09 25.59
C GLY A 11 -10.53 24.86 26.61
N LEU A 12 -10.69 23.61 27.08
CA LEU A 12 -11.71 23.24 28.06
C LEU A 12 -11.19 23.46 29.49
N ASN A 13 -12.08 23.87 30.38
CA ASN A 13 -11.77 24.01 31.80
C ASN A 13 -11.47 22.65 32.43
N GLU A 14 -10.42 22.60 33.26
CA GLU A 14 -10.02 21.39 33.97
C GLU A 14 -11.08 21.06 35.05
N LEU A 15 -11.78 19.92 34.91
CA LEU A 15 -12.88 19.53 35.81
C LEU A 15 -12.40 18.91 37.12
N LYS A 16 -11.33 18.11 37.08
CA LYS A 16 -10.69 17.53 38.26
C LYS A 16 -9.18 17.43 38.03
N LYS A 17 -8.41 18.06 38.93
CA LYS A 17 -6.94 17.97 38.95
C LYS A 17 -6.53 16.98 40.03
N GLY A 18 -6.09 15.79 39.63
CA GLY A 18 -5.67 14.75 40.57
C GLY A 18 -5.20 13.48 39.88
N TYR A 19 -4.71 12.53 40.67
CA TYR A 19 -4.18 11.26 40.20
C TYR A 19 -4.96 10.11 40.83
N MET A 20 -5.23 9.06 40.04
CA MET A 20 -5.96 7.87 40.48
C MET A 20 -4.98 6.74 40.80
N PRO A 21 -5.09 6.04 41.94
CA PRO A 21 -4.29 4.86 42.23
C PRO A 21 -4.81 3.65 41.43
N PHE A 22 -4.32 3.50 40.19
CA PHE A 22 -4.80 2.47 39.25
C PHE A 22 -4.62 1.04 39.78
N LEU A 23 -3.56 0.76 40.55
CA LEU A 23 -3.32 -0.58 41.11
C LEU A 23 -4.22 -0.89 42.31
N ALA A 24 -4.82 0.13 42.92
CA ALA A 24 -5.80 -0.04 43.99
C ALA A 24 -7.22 -0.33 43.46
N ASN A 25 -7.40 -0.46 42.14
CA ASN A 25 -8.69 -0.86 41.56
C ASN A 25 -8.93 -2.37 41.68
N CYS A 26 -9.01 -2.86 42.91
CA CYS A 26 -9.33 -4.24 43.25
C CYS A 26 -10.29 -4.30 44.46
N PRO A 27 -10.96 -5.46 44.69
CA PRO A 27 -11.97 -5.59 45.74
C PRO A 27 -11.52 -5.16 47.14
N ASP A 28 -10.24 -5.35 47.46
CA ASP A 28 -9.67 -5.04 48.77
C ASP A 28 -9.73 -3.55 49.13
N PHE A 29 -9.71 -2.66 48.13
CA PHE A 29 -9.72 -1.20 48.35
C PHE A 29 -11.06 -0.54 48.06
N TYR A 30 -12.08 -1.24 47.57
CA TYR A 30 -13.35 -0.61 47.17
C TYR A 30 -14.09 0.08 48.32
N ASN A 31 -13.95 -0.44 49.54
CA ASN A 31 -14.50 0.16 50.76
C ASN A 31 -13.44 0.91 51.58
N TYR A 32 -12.26 1.15 51.00
CA TYR A 32 -11.18 1.85 51.69
C TYR A 32 -11.53 3.32 51.89
N GLU A 33 -11.46 3.75 53.14
CA GLU A 33 -11.52 5.14 53.56
C GLU A 33 -10.44 5.38 54.60
N GLY A 34 -9.53 6.31 54.34
CA GLY A 34 -8.38 6.50 55.22
C GLY A 34 -7.38 7.52 54.70
N ARG A 35 -6.11 7.30 55.03
CA ARG A 35 -5.01 8.15 54.57
C ARG A 35 -4.76 7.96 53.08
N MET A 36 -3.94 8.83 52.49
CA MET A 36 -3.46 8.63 51.13
C MET A 36 -2.81 7.25 50.98
N LEU A 37 -3.21 6.53 49.94
CA LEU A 37 -2.66 5.23 49.56
C LEU A 37 -1.20 5.34 49.11
N ASP A 38 -0.45 4.25 49.18
CA ASP A 38 0.97 4.21 48.80
C ASP A 38 1.22 4.76 47.38
N LYS A 39 2.32 5.53 47.21
CA LYS A 39 2.73 6.11 45.92
C LYS A 39 2.88 5.03 44.84
N ASP A 40 3.29 3.82 45.20
CA ASP A 40 3.46 2.71 44.26
C ASP A 40 2.13 2.30 43.58
N LEU A 41 0.99 2.50 44.25
CA LEU A 41 -0.32 2.18 43.68
C LEU A 41 -0.77 3.12 42.55
N TYR A 42 -0.07 4.24 42.35
CA TYR A 42 -0.35 5.25 41.32
C TYR A 42 0.46 5.06 40.03
N CYS A 43 1.23 3.98 39.91
CA CYS A 43 2.06 3.68 38.72
C CYS A 43 3.08 4.79 38.38
N VAL A 44 3.66 5.43 39.40
CA VAL A 44 4.58 6.58 39.24
C VAL A 44 5.82 6.22 38.42
N SER A 45 6.30 4.97 38.52
CA SER A 45 7.44 4.46 37.76
C SER A 45 7.25 4.51 36.24
N GLY A 46 5.99 4.48 35.76
CA GLY A 46 5.65 4.59 34.33
C GLY A 46 5.49 6.03 33.83
N MET A 47 5.57 7.03 34.72
CA MET A 47 5.39 8.43 34.36
C MET A 47 6.67 9.05 33.78
N LYS A 48 6.52 10.03 32.89
CA LYS A 48 7.65 10.86 32.42
C LYS A 48 8.10 11.78 33.56
N SER A 49 9.40 12.13 33.60
CA SER A 49 10.01 12.94 34.68
C SER A 49 9.15 14.12 35.13
N LYS A 50 8.71 15.00 34.21
CA LYS A 50 7.87 16.15 34.58
C LYS A 50 6.53 15.76 35.23
N ALA A 51 5.88 14.71 34.72
CA ALA A 51 4.61 14.25 35.26
C ALA A 51 4.77 13.59 36.64
N ALA A 52 5.90 12.92 36.89
CA ALA A 52 6.26 12.38 38.19
C ALA A 52 6.54 13.49 39.22
N ASP A 53 7.23 14.56 38.82
CA ASP A 53 7.48 15.74 39.68
C ASP A 53 6.16 16.42 40.08
N ASP A 54 5.24 16.59 39.12
CA ASP A 54 3.92 17.16 39.37
C ASP A 54 3.07 16.24 40.28
N PHE A 55 3.20 14.92 40.13
CA PHE A 55 2.56 13.93 41.01
C PHE A 55 3.07 14.04 42.45
N HIS A 56 4.39 14.06 42.67
CA HIS A 56 4.95 14.13 44.02
C HIS A 56 4.53 15.41 44.75
N LYS A 57 4.54 16.56 44.07
CA LYS A 57 4.05 17.83 44.63
C LYS A 57 2.57 17.75 45.03
N TRP A 58 1.74 17.15 44.17
CA TRP A 58 0.33 16.96 44.47
C TRP A 58 0.14 16.00 45.66
N TYR A 59 0.82 14.86 45.66
CA TYR A 59 0.70 13.83 46.70
C TYR A 59 1.12 14.37 48.07
N ASP A 60 2.29 15.02 48.14
CA ASP A 60 2.83 15.57 49.38
C ASP A 60 1.91 16.70 49.91
N SER A 61 1.27 17.48 49.01
CA SER A 61 0.22 18.43 49.40
C SER A 61 -1.03 17.77 49.98
N GLN A 62 -1.46 16.61 49.48
CA GLN A 62 -2.64 15.91 50.01
C GLN A 62 -2.36 15.30 51.39
N VAL A 63 -1.17 14.74 51.56
CA VAL A 63 -0.69 14.23 52.85
C VAL A 63 -0.59 15.36 53.89
N ALA A 64 0.00 16.50 53.52
CA ALA A 64 0.12 17.66 54.41
C ALA A 64 -1.25 18.23 54.86
N LYS A 65 -2.29 18.07 54.03
CA LYS A 65 -3.67 18.49 54.34
C LYS A 65 -4.45 17.47 55.16
N ASN A 66 -3.84 16.33 55.51
CA ASN A 66 -4.53 15.18 56.12
C ASN A 66 -5.79 14.78 55.33
N TYR A 67 -5.70 14.77 54.00
CA TYR A 67 -6.82 14.41 53.14
C TYR A 67 -7.29 12.98 53.43
N VAL A 68 -8.60 12.82 53.67
CA VAL A 68 -9.23 11.51 53.84
C VAL A 68 -9.61 10.98 52.46
N PHE A 69 -8.85 9.99 52.01
CA PHE A 69 -9.05 9.33 50.73
C PHE A 69 -10.15 8.28 50.86
N ASN A 70 -11.26 8.45 50.12
CA ASN A 70 -12.32 7.47 49.98
C ASN A 70 -12.31 6.93 48.54
N PHE A 71 -11.95 5.65 48.37
CA PHE A 71 -11.69 5.08 47.05
C PHE A 71 -12.92 5.15 46.14
N ARG A 72 -14.10 4.76 46.66
CA ARG A 72 -15.34 4.72 45.88
C ARG A 72 -15.75 6.10 45.38
N LYS A 73 -15.67 7.12 46.24
CA LYS A 73 -15.98 8.51 45.89
C LYS A 73 -15.03 9.02 44.83
N GLU A 74 -13.72 8.82 45.04
CA GLU A 74 -12.68 9.25 44.10
C GLU A 74 -12.83 8.60 42.73
N LEU A 75 -13.13 7.29 42.68
CA LEU A 75 -13.33 6.54 41.45
C LEU A 75 -14.53 7.04 40.67
N ILE A 76 -15.67 7.26 41.34
CA ILE A 76 -16.88 7.79 40.70
C ILE A 76 -16.61 9.17 40.11
N GLU A 77 -16.01 10.07 40.89
CA GLU A 77 -15.69 11.42 40.43
C GLU A 77 -14.68 11.43 39.28
N TYR A 78 -13.68 10.55 39.31
CA TYR A 78 -12.71 10.39 38.22
C TYR A 78 -13.40 9.94 36.93
N CYS A 79 -14.23 8.89 36.98
CA CYS A 79 -14.96 8.38 35.82
C CYS A 79 -15.91 9.44 35.24
N ILE A 80 -16.64 10.17 36.10
CA ILE A 80 -17.52 11.26 35.66
C ILE A 80 -16.71 12.36 34.99
N SER A 81 -15.57 12.75 35.56
CA SER A 81 -14.67 13.74 34.97
C SER A 81 -14.18 13.31 33.58
N ASP A 82 -13.66 12.08 33.45
CA ASP A 82 -13.11 11.56 32.20
C ASP A 82 -14.15 11.53 31.07
N VAL A 83 -15.34 11.00 31.35
CA VAL A 83 -16.45 10.96 30.37
C VAL A 83 -16.93 12.37 30.03
N THR A 84 -16.95 13.29 31.00
CA THR A 84 -17.36 14.67 30.77
C THR A 84 -16.35 15.41 29.88
N ILE A 85 -15.05 15.23 30.12
CA ILE A 85 -13.97 15.78 29.29
C ILE A 85 -14.10 15.25 27.87
N LEU A 86 -14.26 13.94 27.71
CA LEU A 86 -14.39 13.32 26.39
C LEU A 86 -15.61 13.86 25.64
N ARG A 87 -16.76 13.96 26.31
CA ARG A 87 -17.98 14.54 25.73
C ARG A 87 -17.76 15.98 25.28
N GLN A 88 -17.16 16.81 26.13
CA GLN A 88 -16.87 18.22 25.81
C GLN A 88 -15.89 18.36 24.64
N ALA A 89 -14.83 17.54 24.62
CA ALA A 89 -13.85 17.51 23.54
C ALA A 89 -14.49 17.09 22.22
N CYS A 90 -15.32 16.04 22.22
CA CYS A 90 -16.07 15.62 21.03
C CYS A 90 -17.01 16.73 20.52
N HIS A 91 -17.69 17.43 21.42
CA HIS A 91 -18.55 18.56 21.05
C HIS A 91 -17.76 19.73 20.43
N ALA A 92 -16.63 20.10 21.04
CA ALA A 92 -15.73 21.12 20.50
C ALA A 92 -15.19 20.72 19.13
N PHE A 93 -14.74 19.47 18.97
CA PHE A 93 -14.28 18.92 17.70
C PHE A 93 -15.36 18.99 16.61
N ARG A 94 -16.60 18.55 16.91
CA ARG A 94 -17.72 18.62 15.96
C ARG A 94 -17.98 20.04 15.50
N LYS A 95 -18.02 21.01 16.42
CA LYS A 95 -18.22 22.43 16.10
C LYS A 95 -17.11 22.99 15.23
N LEU A 96 -15.85 22.77 15.62
CA LEU A 96 -14.69 23.26 14.86
C LEU A 96 -14.66 22.67 13.45
N PHE A 97 -14.85 21.36 13.34
CA PHE A 97 -14.81 20.67 12.06
C PHE A 97 -15.99 21.08 11.17
N ALA A 98 -17.20 21.17 11.71
CA ALA A 98 -18.36 21.62 10.95
C ALA A 98 -18.21 23.07 10.46
N GLY A 99 -17.59 23.94 11.25
CA GLY A 99 -17.28 25.32 10.83
C GLY A 99 -16.31 25.39 9.66
N VAL A 100 -15.33 24.49 9.57
CA VAL A 100 -14.33 24.46 8.49
C VAL A 100 -14.82 23.67 7.27
N ALA A 101 -15.42 22.51 7.50
CA ALA A 101 -15.73 21.54 6.45
C ALA A 101 -17.19 21.60 5.97
N GLY A 102 -18.09 22.26 6.71
CA GLY A 102 -19.51 22.38 6.36
C GLY A 102 -20.32 21.10 6.58
N PHE A 103 -19.87 20.19 7.43
CA PHE A 103 -20.62 19.00 7.87
C PHE A 103 -20.13 18.48 9.22
N ASP A 104 -20.97 17.68 9.87
CA ASP A 104 -20.61 17.01 11.11
C ASP A 104 -19.78 15.74 10.83
N PRO A 105 -18.50 15.69 11.25
CA PRO A 105 -17.64 14.55 10.98
C PRO A 105 -18.08 13.28 11.71
N MET A 106 -18.74 13.38 12.87
CA MET A 106 -19.12 12.20 13.66
C MET A 106 -20.38 11.50 13.15
N PHE A 107 -21.21 12.20 12.36
CA PHE A 107 -22.38 11.60 11.73
C PHE A 107 -22.03 10.92 10.39
N GLN A 108 -21.10 11.52 9.64
CA GLN A 108 -20.77 11.08 8.29
C GLN A 108 -19.54 10.16 8.23
N CYS A 109 -18.71 10.15 9.27
CA CYS A 109 -17.43 9.44 9.28
C CYS A 109 -17.17 8.78 10.62
N ILE A 110 -16.53 7.60 10.59
CA ILE A 110 -16.14 6.85 11.80
C ILE A 110 -14.74 7.26 12.27
N THR A 111 -13.88 7.72 11.34
CA THR A 111 -12.47 8.02 11.62
C THR A 111 -12.10 9.43 11.17
N LEU A 112 -11.08 10.01 11.83
CA LEU A 112 -10.54 11.32 11.46
C LEU A 112 -10.05 11.35 10.01
N SER A 113 -9.39 10.29 9.54
CA SER A 113 -8.91 10.19 8.15
C SER A 113 -10.07 10.21 7.15
N SER A 114 -11.17 9.53 7.47
CA SER A 114 -12.39 9.56 6.65
C SER A 114 -13.00 10.96 6.61
N ALA A 115 -13.07 11.65 7.75
CA ALA A 115 -13.55 13.04 7.82
C ALA A 115 -12.67 14.00 7.01
N CYS A 116 -11.35 13.93 7.15
CA CYS A 116 -10.42 14.75 6.36
C CYS A 116 -10.55 14.47 4.86
N MET A 117 -10.68 13.21 4.46
CA MET A 117 -10.85 12.85 3.05
C MET A 117 -12.20 13.31 2.50
N ALA A 118 -13.27 13.25 3.30
CA ALA A 118 -14.58 13.79 2.92
C ALA A 118 -14.51 15.32 2.76
N ALA A 119 -13.89 16.03 3.70
CA ALA A 119 -13.67 17.47 3.63
C ALA A 119 -12.83 17.85 2.40
N TYR A 120 -11.74 17.11 2.14
CA TYR A 120 -10.88 17.31 0.96
C TYR A 120 -11.67 17.16 -0.35
N ARG A 121 -12.37 16.04 -0.53
CA ARG A 121 -13.15 15.75 -1.74
C ARG A 121 -14.28 16.75 -1.96
N ARG A 122 -14.89 17.27 -0.89
CA ARG A 122 -16.02 18.19 -0.98
C ARG A 122 -15.60 19.63 -1.25
N ASN A 123 -14.55 20.11 -0.58
CA ASN A 123 -14.26 21.55 -0.50
C ASN A 123 -12.98 21.95 -1.25
N PHE A 124 -12.04 21.02 -1.48
CA PHE A 124 -10.71 21.35 -1.98
C PHE A 124 -10.33 20.63 -3.27
N LEU A 125 -10.96 19.49 -3.56
CA LEU A 125 -10.71 18.73 -4.77
C LEU A 125 -11.28 19.46 -5.99
N ARG A 126 -10.39 19.88 -6.89
CA ARG A 126 -10.77 20.50 -8.16
C ARG A 126 -11.34 19.45 -9.12
N VAL A 127 -12.26 19.89 -9.97
CA VAL A 127 -12.87 19.03 -10.98
C VAL A 127 -11.78 18.53 -11.94
N ASN A 128 -11.83 17.25 -12.29
CA ASN A 128 -10.95 16.59 -13.27
C ASN A 128 -9.44 16.60 -12.95
N THR A 129 -9.03 16.77 -11.68
CA THR A 129 -7.59 16.70 -11.31
C THR A 129 -7.12 15.32 -10.90
N ILE A 130 -8.02 14.37 -10.61
CA ILE A 130 -7.68 12.98 -10.29
C ILE A 130 -8.10 12.11 -11.46
N GLY A 131 -7.12 11.41 -12.05
CA GLY A 131 -7.39 10.41 -13.09
C GLY A 131 -8.18 9.24 -12.52
N ILE A 132 -9.33 8.95 -13.13
CA ILE A 132 -10.13 7.76 -12.78
C ILE A 132 -9.45 6.55 -13.40
N VAL A 133 -8.93 5.67 -12.55
CA VAL A 133 -8.38 4.38 -12.98
C VAL A 133 -9.55 3.44 -13.27
N PRO A 134 -9.76 2.98 -14.53
CA PRO A 134 -10.86 2.06 -14.84
C PRO A 134 -10.63 0.71 -14.16
N PRO A 135 -11.69 -0.11 -13.94
CA PRO A 135 -11.54 -1.47 -13.43
C PRO A 135 -10.57 -2.27 -14.30
N GLY A 136 -9.45 -2.69 -13.71
CA GLY A 136 -8.31 -3.31 -14.39
C GLY A 136 -7.08 -2.40 -14.52
N GLY A 137 -7.23 -1.08 -14.55
CA GLY A 137 -6.14 -0.14 -14.81
C GLY A 137 -6.12 0.35 -16.25
N TYR A 138 -5.16 1.23 -16.56
CA TYR A 138 -4.89 1.70 -17.92
C TYR A 138 -4.26 0.58 -18.76
N HIS A 139 -5.00 -0.50 -19.00
CA HIS A 139 -4.57 -1.54 -19.92
C HIS A 139 -4.54 -0.95 -21.33
N GLY A 140 -3.40 -1.08 -22.01
CA GLY A 140 -3.31 -0.85 -23.44
C GLY A 140 -4.17 -1.83 -24.23
N ARG A 141 -3.96 -1.93 -25.55
CA ARG A 141 -4.75 -2.77 -26.47
C ARG A 141 -4.63 -4.30 -26.26
N GLY A 142 -4.26 -4.80 -25.07
CA GLY A 142 -4.32 -6.23 -24.69
C GLY A 142 -3.45 -6.61 -23.49
N LYS A 143 -3.30 -7.93 -23.26
CA LYS A 143 -2.68 -8.53 -22.06
C LYS A 143 -1.22 -8.95 -22.27
N GLN A 144 -0.41 -8.13 -22.93
CA GLN A 144 1.00 -8.45 -23.15
C GLN A 144 1.89 -7.74 -22.12
N SER A 145 2.78 -8.50 -21.45
CA SER A 145 3.68 -7.92 -20.46
C SER A 145 4.79 -7.08 -21.11
N HIS A 146 5.28 -6.06 -20.39
CA HIS A 146 6.40 -5.24 -20.86
C HIS A 146 7.66 -6.09 -21.13
N SER A 147 7.91 -7.12 -20.32
CA SER A 147 9.00 -8.09 -20.52
C SER A 147 8.83 -8.90 -21.81
N ALA A 148 7.62 -9.38 -22.10
CA ALA A 148 7.34 -10.13 -23.33
C ALA A 148 7.60 -9.28 -24.58
N LEU A 149 7.16 -8.03 -24.55
CA LEU A 149 7.38 -7.07 -25.63
C LEU A 149 8.87 -6.81 -25.88
N ARG A 150 9.66 -6.63 -24.81
CA ARG A 150 11.13 -6.47 -24.92
C ARG A 150 11.79 -7.69 -25.55
N TRP A 151 11.40 -8.89 -25.13
CA TRP A 151 11.93 -10.12 -25.71
C TRP A 151 11.60 -10.24 -27.20
N LEU A 152 10.37 -9.93 -27.61
CA LEU A 152 9.97 -9.96 -29.03
C LEU A 152 10.73 -8.92 -29.88
N ASP A 153 10.99 -7.72 -29.35
CA ASP A 153 11.79 -6.72 -30.06
C ASP A 153 13.23 -7.25 -30.29
N TYR A 154 13.81 -7.97 -29.32
CA TYR A 154 15.13 -8.62 -29.46
C TYR A 154 15.13 -9.77 -30.47
N GLU A 155 14.11 -10.65 -30.44
CA GLU A 155 13.98 -11.73 -31.43
C GLU A 155 13.77 -11.19 -32.85
N SER A 156 13.03 -10.09 -32.99
CA SER A 156 12.82 -9.42 -34.28
C SER A 156 14.13 -8.87 -34.85
N HIS A 157 14.99 -8.30 -33.98
CA HIS A 157 16.34 -7.87 -34.36
C HIS A 157 17.22 -9.04 -34.80
N LYS A 158 17.26 -10.13 -34.02
CA LYS A 158 18.04 -11.34 -34.36
C LYS A 158 17.62 -11.96 -35.69
N LEU A 159 16.33 -11.92 -36.01
CA LEU A 159 15.78 -12.45 -37.25
C LEU A 159 15.95 -11.49 -38.45
N GLY A 160 16.17 -10.20 -38.20
CA GLY A 160 16.17 -9.16 -39.24
C GLY A 160 14.81 -8.96 -39.92
N LYS A 161 13.71 -9.40 -39.28
CA LYS A 161 12.33 -9.33 -39.79
C LYS A 161 11.40 -8.83 -38.69
N VAL A 162 10.40 -8.04 -39.07
CA VAL A 162 9.41 -7.51 -38.13
C VAL A 162 8.45 -8.63 -37.70
N ILE A 163 8.44 -8.94 -36.41
CA ILE A 163 7.48 -9.88 -35.82
C ILE A 163 6.14 -9.16 -35.64
N LYS A 164 5.04 -9.80 -36.07
CA LYS A 164 3.68 -9.27 -35.84
C LYS A 164 3.31 -9.46 -34.38
N THR A 165 3.09 -8.35 -33.69
CA THR A 165 2.72 -8.26 -32.28
C THR A 165 1.48 -7.40 -32.12
N ILE A 166 0.92 -7.34 -30.92
CA ILE A 166 -0.25 -6.51 -30.61
C ILE A 166 -0.04 -5.01 -30.88
N HIS A 167 1.22 -4.55 -30.88
CA HIS A 167 1.56 -3.14 -31.09
C HIS A 167 1.98 -2.82 -32.54
N THR A 168 2.42 -3.82 -33.32
CA THR A 168 2.86 -3.58 -34.71
C THR A 168 1.72 -3.76 -35.71
N ASP A 169 0.98 -4.87 -35.66
CA ASP A 169 0.04 -5.22 -36.75
C ASP A 169 -1.21 -6.00 -36.30
N ARG A 170 -1.64 -5.77 -35.04
CA ARG A 170 -2.70 -6.49 -34.28
C ARG A 170 -2.31 -7.93 -33.90
N GLU A 171 -2.89 -8.43 -32.80
CA GLU A 171 -2.72 -9.82 -32.35
C GLU A 171 -3.24 -10.80 -33.40
N VAL A 172 -2.36 -11.68 -33.88
CA VAL A 172 -2.72 -12.78 -34.78
C VAL A 172 -3.39 -13.88 -33.97
N SER A 173 -4.53 -14.37 -34.44
CA SER A 173 -5.19 -15.55 -33.87
C SER A 173 -4.87 -16.77 -34.71
N VAL A 174 -4.13 -17.72 -34.15
CA VAL A 174 -3.82 -19.01 -34.76
C VAL A 174 -4.69 -20.06 -34.10
N THR A 175 -5.42 -20.85 -34.90
CA THR A 175 -6.33 -21.91 -34.43
C THR A 175 -7.28 -21.45 -33.30
N GLY A 176 -7.84 -20.24 -33.44
CA GLY A 176 -8.78 -19.67 -32.46
C GLY A 176 -8.15 -19.12 -31.17
N ARG A 177 -6.82 -19.10 -31.04
CA ARG A 177 -6.11 -18.54 -29.89
C ARG A 177 -5.13 -17.44 -30.30
N ARG A 178 -5.06 -16.41 -29.47
CA ARG A 178 -4.12 -15.30 -29.67
C ARG A 178 -2.71 -15.73 -29.28
N VAL A 179 -1.73 -15.31 -30.07
CA VAL A 179 -0.30 -15.57 -29.82
C VAL A 179 0.44 -14.27 -29.56
N ASP A 180 1.54 -14.33 -28.78
CA ASP A 180 2.32 -13.15 -28.40
C ASP A 180 3.06 -12.53 -29.59
N GLY A 181 3.57 -13.37 -30.49
CA GLY A 181 4.23 -12.95 -31.73
C GLY A 181 4.09 -13.97 -32.86
N TYR A 182 4.01 -13.49 -34.10
CA TYR A 182 3.89 -14.33 -35.29
C TYR A 182 4.71 -13.80 -36.47
N VAL A 183 5.35 -14.70 -37.22
CA VAL A 183 6.05 -14.35 -38.46
C VAL A 183 5.93 -15.48 -39.48
N GLU A 184 5.78 -15.11 -40.74
CA GLU A 184 5.87 -16.02 -41.89
C GLU A 184 7.15 -15.67 -42.65
N LEU A 185 8.01 -16.66 -42.86
CA LEU A 185 9.26 -16.53 -43.58
C LEU A 185 9.15 -17.30 -44.89
N SER A 186 9.34 -16.62 -46.01
CA SER A 186 9.49 -17.27 -47.31
C SER A 186 10.87 -17.91 -47.39
N LEU A 187 10.93 -19.22 -47.54
CA LEU A 187 12.15 -19.98 -47.73
C LEU A 187 12.60 -19.90 -49.20
N GLU A 188 13.90 -20.02 -49.44
CA GLU A 188 14.49 -19.98 -50.79
C GLU A 188 13.96 -21.09 -51.72
N ASN A 189 13.43 -22.18 -51.15
CA ASN A 189 12.82 -23.29 -51.87
C ASN A 189 11.33 -23.08 -52.22
N GLY A 190 10.78 -21.89 -51.99
CA GLY A 190 9.37 -21.56 -52.25
C GLY A 190 8.40 -22.02 -51.15
N GLY A 191 8.90 -22.63 -50.06
CA GLY A 191 8.11 -22.96 -48.87
C GLY A 191 7.84 -21.74 -47.98
N VAL A 192 6.79 -21.82 -47.14
CA VAL A 192 6.51 -20.82 -46.11
C VAL A 192 6.72 -21.42 -44.74
N GLU A 193 7.68 -20.88 -44.00
CA GLU A 193 7.94 -21.24 -42.62
C GLU A 193 7.12 -20.34 -41.69
N LYS A 194 6.28 -20.93 -40.84
CA LYS A 194 5.41 -20.20 -39.92
C LYS A 194 5.93 -20.34 -38.50
N ARG A 195 6.41 -19.24 -37.90
CA ARG A 195 6.91 -19.21 -36.53
C ARG A 195 5.95 -18.51 -35.57
N ILE A 196 5.75 -19.11 -34.42
CA ILE A 196 4.99 -18.56 -33.29
C ILE A 196 5.97 -18.28 -32.15
N TYR A 197 5.93 -17.07 -31.61
CA TYR A 197 6.66 -16.69 -30.41
C TYR A 197 5.69 -16.66 -29.24
N GLN A 198 6.06 -17.32 -28.13
CA GLN A 198 5.22 -17.42 -26.94
C GLN A 198 6.02 -17.12 -25.69
N PHE A 199 5.57 -16.13 -24.92
CA PHE A 199 6.26 -15.68 -23.72
C PHE A 199 5.52 -16.13 -22.47
N HIS A 200 6.15 -16.97 -21.66
CA HIS A 200 5.53 -17.57 -20.48
C HIS A 200 5.89 -16.78 -19.22
N GLY A 201 4.96 -15.92 -18.79
CA GLY A 201 5.05 -15.22 -17.50
C GLY A 201 5.03 -16.19 -16.32
N CYS A 202 6.02 -16.12 -15.42
CA CYS A 202 6.24 -17.17 -14.42
C CYS A 202 5.04 -17.37 -13.48
N PHE A 203 4.41 -16.28 -13.05
CA PHE A 203 3.23 -16.31 -12.18
C PHE A 203 1.97 -16.81 -12.90
N TRP A 204 1.79 -16.44 -14.17
CA TRP A 204 0.57 -16.75 -14.94
C TRP A 204 0.57 -18.17 -15.48
N HIS A 205 1.73 -18.73 -15.81
CA HIS A 205 1.91 -20.06 -16.38
C HIS A 205 2.41 -21.10 -15.37
N SER A 206 2.47 -20.76 -14.08
CA SER A 206 3.01 -21.62 -13.00
C SER A 206 4.38 -22.21 -13.37
N CYS A 207 5.38 -21.35 -13.52
CA CYS A 207 6.75 -21.78 -13.87
C CYS A 207 7.26 -22.85 -12.89
N PRO A 208 7.76 -24.00 -13.38
CA PRO A 208 8.16 -25.12 -12.51
C PRO A 208 9.31 -24.78 -11.56
N ILE A 209 10.10 -23.73 -11.87
CA ILE A 209 11.21 -23.28 -11.03
C ILE A 209 10.73 -22.42 -9.85
N HIS A 210 9.75 -21.53 -10.06
CA HIS A 210 9.33 -20.53 -9.06
C HIS A 210 8.00 -20.85 -8.39
N PHE A 211 7.14 -21.62 -9.07
CA PHE A 211 5.79 -21.98 -8.65
C PHE A 211 5.58 -23.48 -8.94
N PRO A 212 6.28 -24.38 -8.22
CA PRO A 212 6.09 -25.82 -8.39
C PRO A 212 4.65 -26.20 -8.03
N PRO A 213 4.07 -27.21 -8.72
CA PRO A 213 2.69 -27.62 -8.48
C PRO A 213 2.51 -28.11 -7.05
N THR A 214 1.45 -27.64 -6.39
CA THR A 214 1.04 -28.11 -5.06
C THR A 214 -0.12 -29.10 -5.19
N GLN A 215 -0.30 -30.01 -4.22
CA GLN A 215 -1.34 -31.05 -4.27
C GLN A 215 -2.77 -30.49 -4.34
N ASP A 216 -2.98 -29.23 -3.97
CA ASP A 216 -4.28 -28.54 -3.95
C ASP A 216 -4.56 -27.66 -5.19
N ASP A 217 -3.65 -27.61 -6.18
CA ASP A 217 -3.86 -26.79 -7.38
C ASP A 217 -4.88 -27.42 -8.34
N GLN A 218 -6.14 -27.01 -8.23
CA GLN A 218 -7.25 -27.48 -9.08
C GLN A 218 -7.06 -27.16 -10.59
N THR A 219 -6.17 -26.23 -10.94
CA THR A 219 -5.87 -25.87 -12.34
C THR A 219 -4.38 -25.89 -12.62
N ASN A 220 -3.90 -26.94 -13.30
CA ASN A 220 -2.50 -27.01 -13.73
C ASN A 220 -2.25 -26.11 -14.96
N ARG A 221 -2.01 -24.81 -14.71
CA ARG A 221 -1.73 -23.78 -15.74
C ARG A 221 -0.47 -24.11 -16.57
N TYR A 222 0.50 -24.80 -15.97
CA TYR A 222 1.70 -25.26 -16.65
C TYR A 222 1.35 -26.32 -17.71
N GLU A 223 0.58 -27.36 -17.34
CA GLU A 223 0.14 -28.37 -18.30
C GLU A 223 -0.70 -27.78 -19.43
N GLN A 224 -1.57 -26.81 -19.14
CA GLN A 224 -2.36 -26.13 -20.17
C GLN A 224 -1.45 -25.42 -21.19
N THR A 225 -0.38 -24.77 -20.71
CA THR A 225 0.63 -24.12 -21.54
C THR A 225 1.34 -25.14 -22.43
N GLN A 226 1.78 -26.27 -21.87
CA GLN A 226 2.43 -27.33 -22.64
C GLN A 226 1.50 -27.96 -23.69
N ARG A 227 0.23 -28.22 -23.35
CA ARG A 227 -0.77 -28.74 -24.29
C ARG A 227 -1.00 -27.77 -25.44
N LEU A 228 -1.03 -26.47 -25.15
CA LEU A 228 -1.19 -25.42 -26.14
C LEU A 228 0.01 -25.37 -27.11
N THR A 229 1.24 -25.38 -26.59
CA THR A 229 2.46 -25.45 -27.40
C THR A 229 2.47 -26.70 -28.28
N ALA A 230 2.13 -27.87 -27.72
CA ALA A 230 2.07 -29.13 -28.47
C ALA A 230 1.05 -29.07 -29.61
N MET A 231 -0.11 -28.45 -29.38
CA MET A 231 -1.11 -28.23 -30.42
C MET A 231 -0.57 -27.36 -31.56
N PHE A 232 0.14 -26.26 -31.26
CA PHE A 232 0.74 -25.43 -32.31
C PHE A 232 1.80 -26.19 -33.12
N ARG A 233 2.68 -26.95 -32.45
CA ARG A 233 3.69 -27.77 -33.14
C ARG A 233 3.06 -28.84 -34.04
N ARG A 234 1.99 -29.50 -33.59
CA ARG A 234 1.26 -30.50 -34.39
C ARG A 234 0.61 -29.91 -35.65
N ASN A 235 0.25 -28.63 -35.63
CA ASN A 235 -0.30 -27.92 -36.79
C ASN A 235 0.78 -27.37 -37.74
N GLY A 236 2.04 -27.79 -37.59
CA GLY A 236 3.14 -27.43 -38.49
C GLY A 236 3.79 -26.08 -38.20
N PHE A 237 3.52 -25.46 -37.05
CA PHE A 237 4.17 -24.22 -36.64
C PHE A 237 5.45 -24.49 -35.85
N ILE A 238 6.48 -23.68 -36.09
CA ILE A 238 7.68 -23.66 -35.26
C ILE A 238 7.42 -22.73 -34.08
N VAL A 239 7.37 -23.29 -32.87
CA VAL A 239 7.06 -22.53 -31.65
C VAL A 239 8.34 -22.25 -30.87
N ILE A 240 8.69 -20.97 -30.78
CA ILE A 240 9.79 -20.43 -29.98
C ILE A 240 9.20 -19.93 -28.67
N GLU A 241 9.62 -20.55 -27.57
CA GLU A 241 9.11 -20.27 -26.25
C GLU A 241 10.17 -19.60 -25.39
N LYS A 242 9.77 -18.65 -24.55
CA LYS A 242 10.65 -18.04 -23.57
C LYS A 242 9.99 -17.89 -22.22
N TRP A 243 10.64 -18.35 -21.17
CA TRP A 243 10.18 -18.13 -19.80
C TRP A 243 10.65 -16.79 -19.27
N GLU A 244 9.79 -16.10 -18.51
CA GLU A 244 10.13 -14.80 -17.93
C GLU A 244 11.39 -14.84 -17.06
N CYS A 245 11.58 -15.89 -16.27
CA CYS A 245 12.76 -16.03 -15.43
C CYS A 245 14.05 -16.27 -16.22
N GLU A 246 13.95 -16.96 -17.36
CA GLU A 246 15.08 -17.21 -18.24
C GLU A 246 15.50 -15.90 -18.92
N PHE A 247 14.53 -15.16 -19.44
CA PHE A 247 14.78 -13.85 -20.04
C PHE A 247 15.36 -12.85 -19.02
N LYS A 248 14.85 -12.84 -17.79
CA LYS A 248 15.44 -12.02 -16.70
C LYS A 248 16.88 -12.40 -16.39
N ARG A 249 17.23 -13.69 -16.48
CA ARG A 249 18.60 -14.15 -16.28
C ARG A 249 19.50 -13.66 -17.41
N GLU A 250 19.07 -13.78 -18.66
CA GLU A 250 19.82 -13.29 -19.82
C GLU A 250 20.03 -11.78 -19.79
N LEU A 251 19.01 -11.01 -19.44
CA LEU A 251 19.12 -9.57 -19.22
C LEU A 251 20.23 -9.17 -18.23
N ASN A 252 20.54 -10.05 -17.28
CA ASN A 252 21.56 -9.81 -16.24
C ASN A 252 22.92 -10.44 -16.56
N SER A 253 22.94 -11.56 -17.29
CA SER A 253 24.13 -12.41 -17.46
C SER A 253 24.70 -12.39 -18.87
N ASP A 254 23.87 -12.17 -19.90
CA ASP A 254 24.30 -12.21 -21.30
C ASP A 254 24.77 -10.81 -21.76
N PRO A 255 26.05 -10.64 -22.13
CA PRO A 255 26.57 -9.36 -22.59
C PRO A 255 25.91 -8.84 -23.86
N GLU A 256 25.49 -9.72 -24.77
CA GLU A 256 24.90 -9.34 -26.06
C GLU A 256 23.50 -8.77 -25.88
N VAL A 257 22.68 -9.45 -25.06
CA VAL A 257 21.33 -9.00 -24.71
C VAL A 257 21.39 -7.66 -23.98
N LYS A 258 22.35 -7.51 -23.06
CA LYS A 258 22.54 -6.27 -22.31
C LYS A 258 22.95 -5.11 -23.24
N ALA A 259 23.93 -5.32 -24.11
CA ALA A 259 24.39 -4.33 -25.07
C ALA A 259 23.26 -3.88 -26.02
N TYR A 260 22.41 -4.82 -26.46
CA TYR A 260 21.25 -4.49 -27.30
C TYR A 260 20.28 -3.53 -26.61
N PHE A 261 19.89 -3.81 -25.36
CA PHE A 261 18.94 -2.95 -24.64
C PHE A 261 19.55 -1.63 -24.14
N GLU A 262 20.87 -1.56 -24.01
CA GLU A 262 21.60 -0.30 -23.76
C GLU A 262 21.65 0.57 -25.02
N ALA A 263 21.91 -0.02 -26.20
CA ALA A 263 21.96 0.69 -27.47
C ALA A 263 20.57 1.09 -28.00
N ASN A 264 19.56 0.26 -27.75
CA ASN A 264 18.17 0.46 -28.15
C ASN A 264 17.26 0.56 -26.92
N PRO A 265 17.28 1.70 -26.19
CA PRO A 265 16.40 1.89 -25.05
C PRO A 265 14.95 1.79 -25.53
N THR A 266 14.22 0.83 -24.96
CA THR A 266 12.80 0.61 -25.30
C THR A 266 12.03 1.92 -25.18
N THR A 267 11.34 2.33 -26.24
CA THR A 267 10.46 3.51 -26.24
C THR A 267 9.22 3.33 -25.37
N ARG A 268 8.98 2.10 -24.88
CA ARG A 268 7.82 1.71 -24.08
C ARG A 268 8.11 1.95 -22.60
N THR A 269 7.44 2.93 -21.98
CA THR A 269 7.50 3.13 -20.54
C THR A 269 6.84 1.93 -19.83
N PRO A 270 7.47 1.31 -18.82
CA PRO A 270 6.82 0.26 -18.05
C PRO A 270 5.57 0.83 -17.35
N PRO A 271 4.54 -0.01 -17.09
CA PRO A 271 3.40 0.42 -16.29
C PRO A 271 3.89 0.92 -14.92
N LEU A 272 3.24 1.97 -14.42
CA LEU A 272 3.58 2.53 -13.11
C LEU A 272 3.49 1.43 -12.06
N ASN A 273 4.60 1.16 -11.37
CA ASN A 273 4.59 0.22 -10.27
C ASN A 273 3.89 0.88 -9.08
N LEU A 274 2.63 0.51 -8.85
CA LEU A 274 1.84 1.04 -7.73
C LEU A 274 2.54 0.86 -6.38
N ARG A 275 3.40 -0.16 -6.23
CA ARG A 275 4.17 -0.38 -5.00
C ARG A 275 5.24 0.68 -4.76
N ASP A 276 5.77 1.31 -5.81
CA ASP A 276 6.69 2.44 -5.66
C ASP A 276 5.99 3.65 -5.04
N GLY A 277 4.67 3.78 -5.26
CA GLY A 277 3.80 4.73 -4.56
C GLY A 277 3.36 4.30 -3.15
N LEU A 278 3.57 3.04 -2.78
CA LEU A 278 3.24 2.47 -1.48
C LEU A 278 4.47 2.28 -0.57
N ALA A 279 5.61 2.87 -0.93
CA ALA A 279 6.79 2.94 -0.07
C ALA A 279 6.52 3.90 1.10
N GLY A 280 5.87 3.37 2.13
CA GLY A 280 5.51 4.07 3.36
C GLY A 280 4.59 3.21 4.20
N GLY A 281 5.14 2.58 5.26
CA GLY A 281 4.32 2.00 6.31
C GLY A 281 3.37 3.06 6.89
N ARG A 282 2.18 2.61 7.32
CA ARG A 282 1.09 3.38 7.96
C ARG A 282 1.45 4.85 8.20
N THR A 283 1.10 5.74 7.26
CA THR A 283 1.25 7.20 7.36
C THR A 283 2.68 7.74 7.59
N SER A 284 3.57 7.64 6.60
CA SER A 284 4.67 8.61 6.46
C SER A 284 5.17 8.65 5.01
N ALA A 285 5.01 9.79 4.34
CA ALA A 285 5.65 10.04 3.05
C ALA A 285 7.13 10.36 3.33
N LEU A 286 8.05 9.45 2.96
CA LEU A 286 9.48 9.61 3.22
C LEU A 286 10.30 10.10 2.01
N ARG A 287 9.68 10.43 0.88
CA ARG A 287 10.38 11.10 -0.22
C ARG A 287 9.93 12.55 -0.34
N TRP A 288 10.48 13.38 0.55
CA TRP A 288 10.36 14.84 0.50
C TRP A 288 11.10 15.46 -0.68
N TYR A 289 12.07 14.73 -1.24
CA TYR A 289 12.98 15.21 -2.27
C TYR A 289 13.22 14.12 -3.33
N HIS A 290 12.85 14.43 -4.57
CA HIS A 290 13.25 13.69 -5.76
C HIS A 290 14.14 14.61 -6.58
N LYS A 291 15.45 14.33 -6.62
CA LYS A 291 16.34 15.03 -7.55
C LYS A 291 15.99 14.54 -8.95
N ALA A 292 15.39 15.42 -9.76
CA ALA A 292 15.10 15.11 -11.15
C ALA A 292 16.39 14.71 -11.87
N ASP A 293 16.37 13.58 -12.57
CA ASP A 293 17.48 13.14 -13.38
C ASP A 293 17.45 13.88 -14.73
N VAL A 294 18.13 15.02 -14.76
CA VAL A 294 18.21 15.89 -15.93
C VAL A 294 18.83 15.16 -17.13
N THR A 295 19.67 14.14 -16.88
CA THR A 295 20.27 13.34 -17.95
C THR A 295 19.25 12.46 -18.68
N LYS A 296 18.14 12.12 -18.02
CA LYS A 296 17.02 11.34 -18.58
C LYS A 296 15.85 12.21 -19.04
N GLY A 297 16.01 13.53 -19.03
CA GLY A 297 14.99 14.48 -19.48
C GLY A 297 13.86 14.71 -18.48
N GLU A 298 14.02 14.31 -17.22
CA GLU A 298 13.05 14.64 -16.17
C GLU A 298 13.05 16.16 -15.92
N LYS A 299 11.87 16.77 -15.95
CA LYS A 299 11.68 18.20 -15.65
C LYS A 299 10.74 18.34 -14.46
N ILE A 300 11.12 19.21 -13.52
CA ILE A 300 10.22 19.65 -12.45
C ILE A 300 9.40 20.79 -13.04
N ASN A 301 8.10 20.58 -13.25
CA ASN A 301 7.20 21.67 -13.60
C ASN A 301 6.99 22.52 -12.35
N GLY A 302 7.50 23.76 -12.38
CA GLY A 302 7.26 24.77 -11.36
C GLY A 302 5.85 25.32 -11.40
#